data_AF-A0A7S2RGT6-F1
#
_entry.id   AF-A0A7S2RGT6-F1
#
_cell.length_a   1.000
_cell.length_b   1.000
_cell.length_c   1.000
_cell.angle_alpha   90.00
_cell.angle_beta   90.00
_cell.angle_gamma   90.00
#
_symmetry.space_group_name_H-M   'P 1'
#
loop_
_entity.id
_entity.type
_entity.pdbx_description
1 polymer ?
#
loop_
_entity_poly.entity_id
_entity_poly.type
_entity_poly.pdbx_seq_one_letter_code
_entity_poly.pdbx_strand_id
1 'polypeptide(L)'
;GGYNIKTRMMELMKFDCGGAAAVLGAARSLALLSPQDVEVHIVVAACENMISDRAYVPGDILTASNGMTIEVGNTDAEGRLTMADALVYLDREIDCERILELSTLTGACMVALGNKIAGVWTADDEMAHELELSSRFTGEKVWRMPLEKEYKELLNSKIADINNMGTSPYGGSILAALFLQNFVSQQKPFAHMDMAGPVWNNKSGATGWGAKLVTDWICSQA
;
A
#
# COMPACT_ATOMS: atom_id res chain seq x y z
N GLY A 1 5.97 13.82 2.55
CA GLY A 1 6.61 15.03 2.02
C GLY A 1 8.11 14.95 2.13
N GLY A 2 8.65 15.23 3.33
CA GLY A 2 10.08 15.45 3.46
C GLY A 2 10.54 16.65 2.63
N TYR A 3 11.76 16.60 2.08
CA TYR A 3 12.31 17.69 1.26
C TYR A 3 11.51 17.98 -0.02
N ASN A 4 10.86 16.99 -0.63
CA ASN A 4 9.78 17.19 -1.59
C ASN A 4 8.49 17.60 -0.86
N ILE A 5 8.47 18.82 -0.37
CA ILE A 5 7.37 19.33 0.45
C ILE A 5 6.03 19.32 -0.31
N LYS A 6 4.99 18.78 0.33
CA LYS A 6 3.62 18.85 -0.21
C LYS A 6 3.18 20.32 -0.24
N THR A 7 2.82 20.81 -1.41
CA THR A 7 2.32 22.19 -1.57
C THR A 7 0.78 22.28 -1.53
N ARG A 8 0.09 21.14 -1.44
CA ARG A 8 -1.37 21.03 -1.37
C ARG A 8 -1.77 19.89 -0.43
N MET A 9 -2.92 20.04 0.23
CA MET A 9 -3.54 19.04 1.11
C MET A 9 -2.66 18.55 2.28
N MET A 10 -1.58 19.27 2.62
CA MET A 10 -0.67 18.88 3.70
C MET A 10 -1.41 18.79 5.05
N GLU A 11 -2.41 19.64 5.28
CA GLU A 11 -3.23 19.67 6.49
C GLU A 11 -4.04 18.38 6.72
N LEU A 12 -4.22 17.57 5.67
CA LEU A 12 -4.93 16.30 5.75
C LEU A 12 -4.01 15.12 6.07
N MET A 13 -2.68 15.27 5.97
CA MET A 13 -1.72 14.16 6.04
C MET A 13 -1.70 13.37 7.35
N LYS A 14 -2.41 13.83 8.39
CA LYS A 14 -2.74 12.98 9.55
C LYS A 14 -3.48 11.69 9.18
N PHE A 15 -4.12 11.63 8.01
CA PHE A 15 -4.79 10.45 7.49
C PHE A 15 -3.87 9.47 6.77
N ASP A 16 -2.57 9.80 6.61
CA ASP A 16 -1.60 8.98 5.86
C ASP A 16 -1.16 7.71 6.63
N CYS A 17 -1.76 7.48 7.78
CA CYS A 17 -1.75 6.22 8.51
C CYS A 17 -3.08 5.44 8.34
N GLY A 18 -3.90 5.78 7.35
CA GLY A 18 -5.22 5.20 7.14
C GLY A 18 -5.23 3.69 6.93
N GLY A 19 -4.26 3.18 6.17
CA GLY A 19 -4.06 1.73 6.00
C GLY A 19 -3.74 1.04 7.33
N ALA A 20 -2.84 1.62 8.12
CA ALA A 20 -2.52 1.15 9.47
C ALA A 20 -3.77 1.13 10.38
N ALA A 21 -4.58 2.19 10.34
CA ALA A 21 -5.82 2.26 11.09
C ALA A 21 -6.84 1.19 10.65
N ALA A 22 -6.92 0.90 9.34
CA ALA A 22 -7.80 -0.14 8.80
C ALA A 22 -7.39 -1.54 9.29
N VAL A 23 -6.10 -1.89 9.21
CA VAL A 23 -5.61 -3.22 9.64
C VAL A 23 -5.70 -3.40 11.16
N LEU A 24 -5.48 -2.35 11.96
CA LEU A 24 -5.70 -2.40 13.41
C LEU A 24 -7.20 -2.51 13.76
N GLY A 25 -8.07 -1.86 13.00
CA GLY A 25 -9.52 -2.00 13.11
C GLY A 25 -9.99 -3.42 12.77
N ALA A 26 -9.40 -4.03 11.74
CA ALA A 26 -9.63 -5.43 11.40
C ALA A 26 -9.13 -6.36 12.50
N ALA A 27 -7.92 -6.15 13.03
CA ALA A 27 -7.36 -6.92 14.15
C ALA A 27 -8.30 -6.96 15.36
N ARG A 28 -8.87 -5.80 15.73
CA ARG A 28 -9.87 -5.72 16.81
C ARG A 28 -11.11 -6.57 16.50
N SER A 29 -11.57 -6.57 15.25
CA SER A 29 -12.78 -7.29 14.84
C SER A 29 -12.53 -8.79 14.77
N LEU A 30 -11.38 -9.21 14.25
CA LEU A 30 -10.94 -10.60 14.21
C LEU A 30 -10.76 -11.19 15.60
N ALA A 31 -10.21 -10.43 16.55
CA ALA A 31 -10.11 -10.87 17.95
C ALA A 31 -11.48 -11.16 18.58
N LEU A 32 -12.53 -10.45 18.17
CA LEU A 32 -13.91 -10.68 18.65
C LEU A 32 -14.60 -11.85 17.94
N LEU A 33 -14.34 -12.02 16.63
CA LEU A 33 -14.94 -13.08 15.82
C LEU A 33 -14.24 -14.43 16.02
N SER A 34 -12.95 -14.43 16.35
CA SER A 34 -12.12 -15.62 16.55
C SER A 34 -12.29 -16.68 15.44
N PRO A 35 -12.06 -16.31 14.15
CA PRO A 35 -12.10 -17.28 13.06
C PRO A 35 -11.11 -18.41 13.34
N GLN A 36 -11.51 -19.63 12.99
CA GLN A 36 -10.67 -20.82 13.17
C GLN A 36 -9.76 -21.00 11.95
N ASP A 37 -8.76 -21.87 12.06
CA ASP A 37 -7.94 -22.32 10.93
C ASP A 37 -7.20 -21.21 10.14
N VAL A 38 -7.04 -20.02 10.72
CA VAL A 38 -6.25 -18.90 10.17
C VAL A 38 -5.27 -18.33 11.18
N GLU A 39 -4.06 -18.02 10.71
CA GLU A 39 -3.07 -17.23 11.45
C GLU A 39 -2.89 -15.88 10.74
N VAL A 40 -3.09 -14.78 11.47
CA VAL A 40 -3.08 -13.43 10.90
C VAL A 40 -1.99 -12.59 11.55
N HIS A 41 -1.06 -12.11 10.72
CA HIS A 41 -0.02 -11.16 11.12
C HIS A 41 -0.39 -9.75 10.65
N ILE A 42 -0.44 -8.81 11.58
CA ILE A 42 -0.71 -7.39 11.30
C ILE A 42 0.57 -6.60 11.54
N VAL A 43 1.15 -6.06 10.47
CA VAL A 43 2.42 -5.33 10.50
C VAL A 43 2.21 -3.89 10.07
N VAL A 44 2.77 -2.95 10.84
CA VAL A 44 2.74 -1.51 10.56
C VAL A 44 4.13 -0.93 10.75
N ALA A 45 4.76 -0.49 9.66
CA ALA A 45 6.01 0.27 9.69
C ALA A 45 5.72 1.76 9.95
N ALA A 46 5.36 2.10 11.19
CA ALA A 46 4.94 3.45 11.56
C ALA A 46 6.13 4.43 11.66
N CYS A 47 6.02 5.57 10.97
CA CYS A 47 6.95 6.69 11.07
C CYS A 47 6.27 8.01 10.70
N GLU A 48 6.97 9.13 10.89
CA GLU A 48 6.58 10.44 10.35
C GLU A 48 7.59 10.87 9.27
N ASN A 49 7.11 11.45 8.17
CA ASN A 49 7.96 11.96 7.10
C ASN A 49 8.15 13.49 7.20
N MET A 50 9.25 13.88 7.84
CA MET A 50 9.52 15.26 8.27
C MET A 50 10.72 15.87 7.53
N ILE A 51 10.79 17.20 7.52
CA ILE A 51 11.99 17.94 7.10
C ILE A 51 12.87 18.12 8.33
N SER A 52 14.13 17.69 8.23
CA SER A 52 15.14 17.92 9.27
C SER A 52 16.53 17.83 8.65
N ASP A 53 17.55 18.23 9.41
CA ASP A 53 18.97 18.04 9.09
C ASP A 53 19.39 16.56 9.00
N ARG A 54 18.55 15.65 9.51
CA ARG A 54 18.74 14.19 9.47
C ARG A 54 17.78 13.48 8.52
N ALA A 55 16.97 14.21 7.76
CA ALA A 55 16.07 13.61 6.78
C ALA A 55 16.85 13.15 5.56
N TYR A 56 16.45 12.01 5.00
CA TYR A 56 16.90 11.57 3.67
C TYR A 56 16.48 12.59 2.61
N VAL A 57 17.26 12.68 1.54
CA VAL A 57 17.12 13.69 0.49
C VAL A 57 16.85 13.05 -0.88
N PRO A 58 16.28 13.80 -1.84
CA PRO A 58 16.19 13.34 -3.22
C PRO A 58 17.59 13.03 -3.78
N GLY A 59 17.73 11.84 -4.38
CA GLY A 59 19.00 11.31 -4.88
C GLY A 59 19.73 10.38 -3.92
N ASP A 60 19.28 10.25 -2.67
CA ASP A 60 19.80 9.21 -1.77
C ASP A 60 19.53 7.82 -2.33
N ILE A 61 20.45 6.89 -2.06
CA ILE A 61 20.27 5.46 -2.32
C ILE A 61 20.09 4.75 -0.99
N LEU A 62 18.90 4.20 -0.78
CA LEU A 62 18.56 3.39 0.39
C LEU A 62 18.76 1.91 0.06
N THR A 63 19.01 1.09 1.07
CA THR A 63 19.08 -0.38 0.92
C THR A 63 17.97 -1.00 1.75
N ALA A 64 17.02 -1.67 1.09
CA ALA A 64 15.98 -2.43 1.77
C ALA A 64 16.55 -3.70 2.41
N SER A 65 15.83 -4.26 3.36
CA SER A 65 16.19 -5.48 4.11
C SER A 65 16.38 -6.72 3.23
N ASN A 66 15.84 -6.73 2.00
CA ASN A 66 16.11 -7.78 1.02
C ASN A 66 17.42 -7.61 0.25
N GLY A 67 18.19 -6.56 0.53
CA GLY A 67 19.45 -6.20 -0.14
C GLY A 67 19.26 -5.32 -1.39
N MET A 68 18.03 -5.05 -1.81
CA MET A 68 17.74 -4.22 -2.98
C MET A 68 18.03 -2.75 -2.70
N THR A 69 18.76 -2.11 -3.60
CA THR A 69 19.05 -0.68 -3.52
C THR A 69 17.98 0.14 -4.23
N ILE A 70 17.48 1.20 -3.60
CA ILE A 70 16.50 2.11 -4.21
C ILE A 70 16.98 3.55 -4.21
N GLU A 71 16.99 4.16 -5.40
CA GLU A 71 17.21 5.58 -5.60
C GLU A 71 15.92 6.35 -5.24
N VAL A 72 16.06 7.33 -4.36
CA VAL A 72 14.95 8.19 -3.93
C VAL A 72 14.79 9.32 -4.94
N GLY A 73 13.96 9.12 -5.97
CA GLY A 73 13.59 10.19 -6.91
C GLY A 73 12.72 11.26 -6.26
N ASN A 74 11.90 10.90 -5.27
CA ASN A 74 11.05 11.85 -4.55
C ASN A 74 10.74 11.37 -3.11
N THR A 75 11.00 12.23 -2.13
CA THR A 75 10.78 11.94 -0.70
C THR A 75 9.30 11.95 -0.30
N ASP A 76 8.39 12.40 -1.17
CA ASP A 76 6.92 12.32 -1.01
C ASP A 76 6.30 11.04 -1.60
N ALA A 77 7.16 10.13 -2.06
CA ALA A 77 6.83 8.74 -2.35
C ALA A 77 7.44 7.83 -1.26
N GLU A 78 7.26 8.21 0.00
CA GLU A 78 7.79 7.56 1.20
C GLU A 78 7.05 6.28 1.57
N GLY A 79 5.73 6.23 1.38
CA GLY A 79 4.92 5.12 1.91
C GLY A 79 5.37 3.78 1.33
N ARG A 80 5.74 3.75 0.05
CA ARG A 80 6.26 2.54 -0.58
C ARG A 80 7.63 2.11 -0.04
N LEU A 81 8.43 3.04 0.48
CA LEU A 81 9.73 2.74 1.09
C LEU A 81 9.54 2.06 2.46
N THR A 82 8.61 2.55 3.28
CA THR A 82 8.31 1.91 4.58
C THR A 82 7.69 0.53 4.38
N MET A 83 6.82 0.40 3.35
CA MET A 83 6.20 -0.86 3.00
C MET A 83 7.17 -1.87 2.39
N ALA A 84 8.24 -1.42 1.70
CA ALA A 84 9.25 -2.32 1.17
C ALA A 84 9.79 -3.27 2.26
N ASP A 85 10.21 -2.73 3.41
CA ASP A 85 10.72 -3.55 4.51
C ASP A 85 9.62 -4.31 5.26
N ALA A 86 8.41 -3.74 5.39
CA ALA A 86 7.28 -4.45 6.00
C ALA A 86 6.87 -5.69 5.16
N LEU A 87 6.88 -5.56 3.84
CA LEU A 87 6.60 -6.65 2.90
C LEU A 87 7.68 -7.72 2.94
N VAL A 88 8.96 -7.32 2.96
CA VAL A 88 10.08 -8.27 3.10
C VAL A 88 9.97 -9.03 4.42
N TYR A 89 9.62 -8.36 5.52
CA TYR A 89 9.43 -9.00 6.82
C TYR A 89 8.31 -10.05 6.79
N LEU A 90 7.14 -9.70 6.23
CA LEU A 90 6.01 -10.64 6.08
C LEU A 90 6.35 -11.80 5.14
N ASP A 91 7.07 -11.53 4.06
CA ASP A 91 7.43 -12.51 3.04
C ASP A 91 8.48 -13.52 3.52
N ARG A 92 9.53 -13.05 4.24
CA ARG A 92 10.72 -13.84 4.56
C ARG A 92 10.81 -14.29 6.00
N GLU A 93 10.50 -13.41 6.95
CA GLU A 93 10.70 -13.68 8.39
C GLU A 93 9.48 -14.39 8.98
N ILE A 94 8.28 -13.95 8.59
CA ILE A 94 7.02 -14.58 9.00
C ILE A 94 6.63 -15.72 8.07
N ASP A 95 7.08 -15.68 6.81
CA ASP A 95 6.74 -16.66 5.77
C ASP A 95 5.23 -16.76 5.50
N CYS A 96 4.51 -15.63 5.47
CA CYS A 96 3.07 -15.62 5.19
C CYS A 96 2.74 -16.27 3.85
N GLU A 97 1.65 -17.03 3.78
CA GLU A 97 1.18 -17.68 2.55
C GLU A 97 0.54 -16.69 1.57
N ARG A 98 -0.16 -15.67 2.08
CA ARG A 98 -0.82 -14.61 1.30
C ARG A 98 -0.57 -13.26 1.96
N ILE A 99 -0.36 -12.21 1.17
CA ILE A 99 -0.07 -10.86 1.68
C ILE A 99 -1.04 -9.85 1.06
N LEU A 100 -1.83 -9.19 1.91
CA LEU A 100 -2.67 -8.05 1.53
C LEU A 100 -2.11 -6.78 2.17
N GLU A 101 -1.77 -5.79 1.34
CA GLU A 101 -1.27 -4.50 1.79
C GLU A 101 -2.29 -3.39 1.52
N LEU A 102 -2.49 -2.51 2.51
CA LEU A 102 -3.41 -1.38 2.45
C LEU A 102 -2.67 -0.08 2.74
N SER A 103 -2.81 0.91 1.85
CA SER A 103 -2.14 2.20 2.02
C SER A 103 -2.89 3.35 1.35
N THR A 104 -2.63 4.56 1.83
CA THR A 104 -3.07 5.82 1.23
C THR A 104 -2.06 6.29 0.19
N LEU A 105 -1.72 5.42 -0.76
CA LEU A 105 -0.43 5.48 -1.45
C LEU A 105 -0.34 6.57 -2.52
N THR A 106 -1.40 6.76 -3.33
CA THR A 106 -1.29 7.65 -4.48
C THR A 106 -2.49 8.56 -4.69
N GLY A 107 -2.20 9.85 -4.93
CA GLY A 107 -3.18 10.78 -5.49
C GLY A 107 -3.65 10.37 -6.90
N ALA A 108 -2.84 9.61 -7.64
CA ALA A 108 -3.21 9.09 -8.95
C ALA A 108 -4.42 8.13 -8.89
N CYS A 109 -4.51 7.28 -7.85
CA CYS A 109 -5.68 6.44 -7.63
C CYS A 109 -6.94 7.27 -7.36
N MET A 110 -6.82 8.36 -6.59
CA MET A 110 -7.94 9.29 -6.37
C MET A 110 -8.40 9.98 -7.66
N VAL A 111 -7.48 10.35 -8.54
CA VAL A 111 -7.81 10.94 -9.85
C VAL A 111 -8.58 9.94 -10.71
N ALA A 112 -8.20 8.65 -10.68
CA ALA A 112 -8.83 7.60 -11.49
C ALA A 112 -10.20 7.15 -10.95
N LEU A 113 -10.31 6.93 -9.64
CA LEU A 113 -11.45 6.24 -9.01
C LEU A 113 -12.27 7.13 -8.06
N GLY A 114 -11.81 8.36 -7.81
CA GLY A 114 -12.46 9.31 -6.91
C GLY A 114 -12.30 8.94 -5.43
N ASN A 115 -13.13 9.55 -4.58
CA ASN A 115 -12.98 9.49 -3.12
C ASN A 115 -13.80 8.37 -2.45
N LYS A 116 -14.27 7.36 -3.21
CA LYS A 116 -15.19 6.34 -2.68
C LYS A 116 -14.85 4.91 -3.08
N ILE A 117 -13.86 4.73 -3.95
CA ILE A 117 -13.48 3.43 -4.51
C ILE A 117 -11.98 3.30 -4.34
N ALA A 118 -11.52 2.22 -3.71
CA ALA A 118 -10.10 1.88 -3.66
C ALA A 118 -9.68 1.12 -4.91
N GLY A 119 -8.44 1.28 -5.33
CA GLY A 119 -7.86 0.46 -6.39
C GLY A 119 -7.21 -0.79 -5.82
N VAL A 120 -7.35 -1.93 -6.50
CA VAL A 120 -6.70 -3.20 -6.12
C VAL A 120 -5.81 -3.67 -7.26
N TRP A 121 -4.53 -3.91 -6.96
CA TRP A 121 -3.56 -4.47 -7.89
C TRP A 121 -3.07 -5.82 -7.37
N THR A 122 -3.31 -6.86 -8.16
CA THR A 122 -2.83 -8.22 -7.89
C THR A 122 -2.69 -9.00 -9.19
N ALA A 123 -1.64 -9.82 -9.26
CA ALA A 123 -1.45 -10.78 -10.35
C ALA A 123 -2.25 -12.07 -10.13
N ASP A 124 -2.81 -12.25 -8.94
CA ASP A 124 -3.60 -13.41 -8.54
C ASP A 124 -5.09 -13.14 -8.79
N ASP A 125 -5.67 -13.89 -9.73
CA ASP A 125 -7.08 -13.75 -10.12
C ASP A 125 -8.05 -14.23 -9.04
N GLU A 126 -7.65 -15.22 -8.24
CA GLU A 126 -8.45 -15.77 -7.15
C GLU A 126 -8.53 -14.75 -6.01
N MET A 127 -7.39 -14.22 -5.57
CA MET A 127 -7.33 -13.17 -4.55
C MET A 127 -8.08 -11.91 -5.00
N ALA A 128 -8.02 -11.55 -6.29
CA ALA A 128 -8.80 -10.44 -6.81
C ALA A 128 -10.31 -10.68 -6.68
N HIS A 129 -10.76 -11.90 -6.97
CA HIS A 129 -12.16 -12.28 -6.88
C HIS A 129 -12.66 -12.30 -5.43
N GLU A 130 -11.87 -12.87 -4.51
CA GLU A 130 -12.17 -12.88 -3.08
C GLU A 130 -12.38 -11.45 -2.54
N LEU A 131 -11.45 -10.54 -2.85
CA LEU A 131 -11.53 -9.13 -2.43
C LEU A 131 -12.76 -8.42 -3.04
N GLU A 132 -13.14 -8.76 -4.27
CA GLU A 132 -14.36 -8.24 -4.89
C GLU A 132 -15.61 -8.72 -4.15
N LEU A 133 -15.68 -10.00 -3.77
CA LEU A 133 -16.78 -10.56 -2.99
C LEU A 133 -16.90 -9.87 -1.63
N SER A 134 -15.79 -9.69 -0.91
CA SER A 134 -15.79 -8.95 0.37
C SER A 134 -16.18 -7.49 0.21
N SER A 135 -15.76 -6.83 -0.87
CA SER A 135 -16.22 -5.47 -1.21
C SER A 135 -17.74 -5.41 -1.39
N ARG A 136 -18.33 -6.38 -2.10
CA ARG A 136 -19.79 -6.46 -2.30
C ARG A 136 -20.52 -6.73 -0.99
N PHE A 137 -20.01 -7.61 -0.15
CA PHE A 137 -20.63 -7.96 1.13
C PHE A 137 -20.59 -6.80 2.14
N THR A 138 -19.44 -6.13 2.27
CA THR A 138 -19.22 -5.06 3.25
C THR A 138 -19.69 -3.68 2.80
N GLY A 139 -19.90 -3.50 1.49
CA GLY A 139 -20.20 -2.24 0.84
C GLY A 139 -19.00 -1.30 0.67
N GLU A 140 -17.79 -1.74 1.06
CA GLU A 140 -16.54 -1.00 0.87
C GLU A 140 -16.03 -1.22 -0.54
N LYS A 141 -16.25 -0.24 -1.42
CA LYS A 141 -16.05 -0.42 -2.86
C LYS A 141 -14.58 -0.52 -3.23
N VAL A 142 -14.23 -1.57 -3.95
CA VAL A 142 -12.94 -1.73 -4.62
C VAL A 142 -13.12 -1.85 -6.14
N TRP A 143 -12.07 -1.57 -6.89
CA TRP A 143 -11.99 -1.84 -8.32
C TRP A 143 -10.64 -2.45 -8.65
N ARG A 144 -10.64 -3.58 -9.36
CA ARG A 144 -9.39 -4.22 -9.82
C ARG A 144 -8.77 -3.38 -10.93
N MET A 145 -7.51 -3.00 -10.72
CA MET A 145 -6.72 -2.18 -11.63
C MET A 145 -5.65 -3.05 -12.32
N PRO A 146 -5.23 -2.69 -13.55
CA PRO A 146 -4.24 -3.47 -14.29
C PRO A 146 -2.83 -3.28 -13.73
N LEU A 147 -2.03 -4.35 -13.80
CA LEU A 147 -0.59 -4.36 -13.55
C LEU A 147 0.18 -4.39 -14.88
N GLU A 148 0.24 -3.23 -15.55
CA GLU A 148 0.91 -3.12 -16.85
C GLU A 148 2.42 -3.32 -16.70
N LYS A 149 2.94 -4.47 -17.16
CA LYS A 149 4.32 -4.88 -16.92
C LYS A 149 5.33 -4.02 -17.68
N GLU A 150 4.94 -3.46 -18.83
CA GLU A 150 5.81 -2.59 -19.61
C GLU A 150 6.22 -1.35 -18.81
N TYR A 151 5.39 -0.90 -17.88
CA TYR A 151 5.69 0.28 -17.05
C TYR A 151 6.81 0.04 -16.03
N LYS A 152 7.27 -1.20 -15.82
CA LYS A 152 8.44 -1.47 -14.96
C LYS A 152 9.68 -0.72 -15.41
N GLU A 153 9.86 -0.50 -16.72
CA GLU A 153 11.01 0.23 -17.25
C GLU A 153 11.09 1.68 -16.73
N LEU A 154 9.95 2.27 -16.36
CA LEU A 154 9.86 3.63 -15.84
C LEU A 154 10.41 3.74 -14.41
N LEU A 155 10.59 2.61 -13.71
CA LEU A 155 11.19 2.52 -12.38
C LEU A 155 12.71 2.22 -12.43
N ASN A 156 13.31 2.09 -13.62
CA ASN A 156 14.73 1.81 -13.73
C ASN A 156 15.56 2.98 -13.17
N SER A 157 16.53 2.66 -12.30
CA SER A 157 17.56 3.60 -11.88
C SER A 157 18.86 3.36 -12.68
N LYS A 158 19.66 4.41 -12.83
CA LYS A 158 21.00 4.31 -13.45
C LYS A 158 22.09 3.95 -12.43
N ILE A 159 21.79 4.07 -11.14
CA ILE A 159 22.77 4.01 -10.04
C ILE A 159 22.35 3.08 -8.89
N ALA A 160 21.08 2.65 -8.86
CA ALA A 160 20.53 1.68 -7.93
C ALA A 160 19.74 0.60 -8.71
N ASP A 161 19.21 -0.41 -8.01
CA ASP A 161 18.43 -1.47 -8.64
C ASP A 161 17.06 -0.97 -9.14
N ILE A 162 16.45 -0.03 -8.41
CA ILE A 162 15.14 0.56 -8.73
C ILE A 162 15.03 2.00 -8.25
N ASN A 163 14.14 2.80 -8.83
CA ASN A 163 13.78 4.13 -8.36
C ASN A 163 12.41 4.10 -7.63
N ASN A 164 12.28 4.84 -6.53
CA ASN A 164 10.99 4.91 -5.81
C ASN A 164 9.92 5.71 -6.56
N MET A 165 10.29 6.47 -7.57
CA MET A 165 9.39 7.25 -8.41
C MET A 165 9.59 6.90 -9.89
N GLY A 166 8.51 6.89 -10.65
CA GLY A 166 8.59 6.76 -12.10
C GLY A 166 9.17 7.99 -12.76
N THR A 167 9.84 7.80 -13.90
CA THR A 167 10.32 8.89 -14.76
C THR A 167 9.19 9.61 -15.53
N SER A 168 7.96 9.09 -15.46
CA SER A 168 6.76 9.63 -16.11
C SER A 168 5.72 10.08 -15.08
N PRO A 169 4.99 11.19 -15.33
CA PRO A 169 3.86 11.60 -14.49
C PRO A 169 2.63 10.69 -14.66
N TYR A 170 2.62 9.82 -15.65
CA TYR A 170 1.49 8.94 -15.97
C TYR A 170 1.64 7.56 -15.33
N GLY A 171 0.51 6.93 -14.98
CA GLY A 171 0.51 5.58 -14.42
C GLY A 171 1.00 5.48 -12.98
N GLY A 172 1.05 6.59 -12.24
CA GLY A 172 1.67 6.65 -10.90
C GLY A 172 1.15 5.61 -9.88
N SER A 173 -0.13 5.25 -9.92
CA SER A 173 -0.70 4.18 -9.07
C SER A 173 -0.26 2.78 -9.50
N ILE A 174 -0.19 2.51 -10.81
CA ILE A 174 0.35 1.25 -11.35
C ILE A 174 1.84 1.12 -11.00
N LEU A 175 2.61 2.20 -11.17
CA LEU A 175 4.03 2.23 -10.83
C LEU A 175 4.28 2.00 -9.33
N ALA A 176 3.40 2.49 -8.46
CA ALA A 176 3.46 2.20 -7.04
C ALA A 176 3.26 0.71 -6.75
N ALA A 177 2.23 0.10 -7.36
CA ALA A 177 1.98 -1.34 -7.23
C ALA A 177 3.14 -2.18 -7.76
N LEU A 178 3.69 -1.84 -8.94
CA LEU A 178 4.84 -2.51 -9.52
C LEU A 178 6.09 -2.37 -8.67
N PHE A 179 6.30 -1.22 -8.02
CA PHE A 179 7.39 -1.04 -7.07
C PHE A 179 7.27 -2.04 -5.91
N LEU A 180 6.08 -2.14 -5.29
CA LEU A 180 5.84 -3.03 -4.15
C LEU A 180 6.05 -4.51 -4.48
N GLN A 181 5.74 -4.93 -5.71
CA GLN A 181 5.96 -6.32 -6.16
C GLN A 181 7.43 -6.78 -6.11
N ASN A 182 8.41 -5.86 -6.01
CA ASN A 182 9.82 -6.23 -5.89
C ASN A 182 10.20 -6.68 -4.46
N PHE A 183 9.29 -6.50 -3.50
CA PHE A 183 9.51 -6.77 -2.08
C PHE A 183 8.71 -7.97 -1.56
N VAL A 184 8.05 -8.70 -2.45
CA VAL A 184 7.32 -9.96 -2.17
C VAL A 184 7.77 -11.03 -3.16
N SER A 185 7.89 -12.28 -2.70
CA SER A 185 8.21 -13.41 -3.55
C SER A 185 7.13 -13.62 -4.63
N GLN A 186 7.55 -13.84 -5.87
CA GLN A 186 6.64 -14.05 -7.01
C GLN A 186 5.77 -15.31 -6.89
N GLN A 187 6.08 -16.20 -5.94
CA GLN A 187 5.34 -17.45 -5.71
C GLN A 187 4.15 -17.27 -4.76
N LYS A 188 4.06 -16.14 -4.06
CA LYS A 188 3.04 -15.89 -3.04
C LYS A 188 1.96 -14.93 -3.56
N PRO A 189 0.67 -15.23 -3.35
CA PRO A 189 -0.42 -14.29 -3.62
C PRO A 189 -0.19 -12.96 -2.89
N PHE A 190 -0.14 -11.87 -3.66
CA PHE A 190 0.04 -10.52 -3.16
C PHE A 190 -0.95 -9.55 -3.80
N ALA A 191 -1.64 -8.78 -2.96
CA ALA A 191 -2.47 -7.66 -3.40
C ALA A 191 -2.08 -6.35 -2.71
N HIS A 192 -1.94 -5.30 -3.51
CA HIS A 192 -1.86 -3.92 -3.07
C HIS A 192 -3.25 -3.27 -3.19
N MET A 193 -3.71 -2.61 -2.13
CA MET A 193 -4.96 -1.87 -2.09
C MET A 193 -4.70 -0.38 -1.79
N ASP A 194 -4.79 0.45 -2.83
CA ASP A 194 -4.67 1.91 -2.70
C ASP A 194 -6.02 2.50 -2.28
N MET A 195 -6.09 2.90 -1.01
CA MET A 195 -7.26 3.46 -0.36
C MET A 195 -7.13 4.97 -0.08
N ALA A 196 -6.23 5.69 -0.78
CA ALA A 196 -6.05 7.14 -0.62
C ALA A 196 -7.34 7.96 -0.80
N GLY A 197 -8.24 7.49 -1.67
CA GLY A 197 -9.54 8.12 -1.89
C GLY A 197 -10.53 7.92 -0.73
N PRO A 198 -10.93 6.67 -0.43
CA PRO A 198 -12.03 6.42 0.50
C PRO A 198 -11.69 6.57 2.00
N VAL A 199 -10.42 6.68 2.38
CA VAL A 199 -9.99 6.86 3.79
C VAL A 199 -10.55 8.12 4.46
N TRP A 200 -10.85 9.17 3.69
CA TRP A 200 -11.27 10.47 4.21
C TRP A 200 -12.51 11.01 3.51
N ASN A 201 -13.46 11.51 4.30
CA ASN A 201 -14.63 12.21 3.83
C ASN A 201 -14.57 13.66 4.30
N ASN A 202 -14.57 14.62 3.36
CA ASN A 202 -14.48 16.05 3.66
C ASN A 202 -15.59 16.58 4.58
N LYS A 203 -16.72 15.87 4.74
CA LYS A 203 -17.81 16.26 5.64
C LYS A 203 -17.70 15.64 7.03
N SER A 204 -17.16 14.43 7.15
CA SER A 204 -17.22 13.62 8.38
C SER A 204 -15.86 13.17 8.92
N GLY A 205 -14.76 13.48 8.24
CA GLY A 205 -13.41 13.08 8.63
C GLY A 205 -13.07 11.65 8.21
N ALA A 206 -12.25 10.98 9.03
CA ALA A 206 -11.80 9.60 8.78
C ALA A 206 -12.99 8.64 8.67
N THR A 207 -12.95 7.75 7.70
CA THR A 207 -14.07 6.83 7.40
C THR A 207 -13.92 5.47 8.05
N GLY A 208 -12.69 5.09 8.43
CA GLY A 208 -12.36 3.72 8.86
C GLY A 208 -12.43 2.70 7.72
N TRP A 209 -12.42 3.17 6.47
CA TRP A 209 -12.53 2.31 5.28
C TRP A 209 -11.48 1.20 5.29
N GLY A 210 -11.88 0.00 4.89
CA GLY A 210 -11.01 -1.17 4.75
C GLY A 210 -11.07 -2.11 5.95
N ALA A 211 -11.41 -1.61 7.15
CA ALA A 211 -11.46 -2.45 8.35
C ALA A 211 -12.51 -3.57 8.22
N LYS A 212 -13.68 -3.29 7.63
CA LYS A 212 -14.73 -4.30 7.44
C LYS A 212 -14.34 -5.29 6.35
N LEU A 213 -13.88 -4.78 5.21
CA LEU A 213 -13.49 -5.59 4.05
C LEU A 213 -12.38 -6.57 4.42
N VAL A 214 -11.32 -6.09 5.10
CA VAL A 214 -10.21 -6.95 5.52
C VAL A 214 -10.67 -8.00 6.53
N THR A 215 -11.54 -7.61 7.49
CA THR A 215 -12.11 -8.57 8.45
C THR A 215 -12.89 -9.67 7.73
N ASP A 216 -13.76 -9.30 6.80
CA ASP A 216 -14.58 -10.25 6.04
C ASP A 216 -13.72 -11.16 5.15
N TRP A 217 -12.76 -10.58 4.42
CA TRP A 217 -11.85 -11.34 3.56
C TRP A 217 -11.05 -12.37 4.34
N ILE A 218 -10.55 -12.03 5.53
CA ILE A 218 -9.82 -12.98 6.40
C ILE A 218 -10.76 -14.07 6.93
N CYS A 219 -11.96 -13.70 7.39
CA CYS A 219 -12.95 -14.67 7.85
C CYS A 219 -13.43 -15.62 6.73
N SER A 220 -13.35 -15.22 5.45
CA SER A 220 -13.68 -16.11 4.34
C SER A 220 -12.56 -17.09 3.96
N GLN A 221 -11.35 -16.92 4.53
CA GLN A 221 -10.23 -17.87 4.39
C GLN A 221 -10.23 -18.96 5.47
N ALA A 222 -11.03 -18.78 6.52
CA ALA A 222 -11.16 -19.66 7.68
C ALA A 222 -12.12 -20.83 7.47
#